data_AF-A0A087TY29-F1
#
_entry.id   AF-A0A087TY29-F1
#
_cell.length_a   1.000
_cell.length_b   1.000
_cell.length_c   1.000
_cell.angle_alpha   90.00
_cell.angle_beta   90.00
_cell.angle_gamma   90.00
#
_symmetry.space_group_name_H-M   'P 1'
#
loop_
_entity.id
_entity.type
_entity.pdbx_description
1 polymer ?
#
loop_
_entity_poly.entity_id
_entity_poly.type
_entity_poly.pdbx_seq_one_letter_code
_entity_poly.pdbx_strand_id
1 'polypeptide(L)' 'MEKETKPVETVTVRPPDGGWGWVVVLGSFFCNVIVDGIIFSYGLLLPELAKDLGESKGRLAWVGSLLAGFYLI' A
#
# COMPACT_ATOMS: atom_id res chain seq x y z
N MET A 1 -60.53 -8.38 -7.68
CA MET A 1 -59.37 -8.68 -8.55
C MET A 1 -58.14 -8.19 -7.82
N GLU A 2 -57.59 -9.02 -6.95
CA GLU A 2 -56.38 -8.72 -6.20
C GLU A 2 -55.21 -9.23 -7.03
N LYS A 3 -54.40 -8.31 -7.57
CA LYS A 3 -53.16 -8.69 -8.23
C LYS A 3 -52.14 -8.96 -7.14
N GLU A 4 -51.78 -10.22 -6.94
CA GLU A 4 -50.62 -10.60 -6.13
C GLU A 4 -49.35 -9.99 -6.75
N THR A 5 -48.83 -8.95 -6.09
CA THR A 5 -47.52 -8.39 -6.41
C THR A 5 -46.46 -9.31 -5.81
N LYS A 6 -45.89 -10.19 -6.64
CA LYS A 6 -44.75 -11.02 -6.22
C LYS A 6 -43.61 -10.10 -5.77
N PRO A 7 -43.00 -10.32 -4.59
CA PRO A 7 -41.91 -9.50 -4.13
C PRO A 7 -40.76 -9.62 -5.13
N VAL A 8 -40.26 -8.47 -5.60
CA VAL A 8 -39.05 -8.42 -6.41
C VAL A 8 -37.92 -8.95 -5.53
N GLU A 9 -37.48 -10.18 -5.79
CA GLU A 9 -36.25 -10.73 -5.23
C GLU A 9 -35.10 -9.82 -5.69
N THR A 10 -34.82 -8.80 -4.88
CA THR A 10 -33.56 -8.10 -4.95
C THR A 10 -32.51 -9.13 -4.63
N VAL A 11 -31.76 -9.56 -5.65
CA VAL A 11 -30.55 -10.37 -5.44
C VAL A 11 -29.60 -9.47 -4.66
N THR A 12 -29.72 -9.51 -3.34
CA THR A 12 -28.75 -8.91 -2.45
C THR A 12 -27.48 -9.69 -2.70
N VAL A 13 -26.57 -9.12 -3.49
CA VAL A 13 -25.22 -9.64 -3.64
C VAL A 13 -24.60 -9.54 -2.25
N ARG A 14 -24.75 -10.59 -1.44
CA ARG A 14 -24.01 -10.71 -0.19
C ARG A 14 -22.55 -10.62 -0.61
N PRO A 15 -21.77 -9.65 -0.09
CA PRO A 15 -20.36 -9.60 -0.42
C PRO A 15 -19.76 -10.97 -0.06
N PRO A 16 -19.06 -11.64 -1.00
CA PRO A 16 -18.64 -13.02 -0.86
C PRO A 16 -17.81 -13.27 0.42
N ASP A 17 -17.16 -12.22 0.92
CA ASP A 17 -16.25 -12.27 2.07
C ASP A 17 -16.77 -11.53 3.32
N GLY A 18 -18.06 -11.17 3.42
CA GLY A 18 -18.64 -10.68 4.68
C GLY A 18 -18.02 -9.41 5.28
N GLY A 19 -17.35 -8.58 4.47
CA GLY A 19 -16.76 -7.30 4.91
C GLY A 19 -15.25 -7.30 5.10
N TRP A 20 -14.51 -8.41 4.88
CA TRP A 20 -13.04 -8.46 5.00
C TRP A 20 -12.26 -7.42 4.18
N GLY A 21 -12.90 -6.76 3.22
CA GLY A 21 -12.33 -5.65 2.45
C GLY A 21 -11.75 -4.51 3.30
N TRP A 22 -12.30 -4.22 4.50
CA TRP A 22 -11.72 -3.16 5.35
C TRP A 22 -10.36 -3.53 5.93
N VAL A 23 -10.11 -4.82 6.21
CA VAL A 23 -8.79 -5.31 6.65
C VAL A 23 -7.78 -5.16 5.52
N VAL A 24 -8.18 -5.47 4.28
CA VAL A 24 -7.34 -5.29 3.09
C VAL A 24 -7.03 -3.81 2.87
N VAL A 25 -8.00 -2.92 3.02
CA VAL A 25 -7.80 -1.47 2.90
C VAL A 25 -6.81 -0.95 3.95
N LEU A 26 -6.97 -1.35 5.21
CA LEU A 26 -6.04 -0.98 6.27
C LEU A 26 -4.63 -1.53 6.01
N GLY A 27 -4.51 -2.79 5.61
CA GLY A 27 -3.24 -3.40 5.24
C GLY A 27 -2.55 -2.63 4.12
N SER A 28 -3.27 -2.35 3.04
CA SER A 28 -2.76 -1.55 1.92
C SER A 28 -2.36 -0.14 2.35
N PHE A 29 -3.13 0.51 3.22
CA PHE A 29 -2.80 1.84 3.73
C PHE A 29 -1.46 1.83 4.48
N PHE A 30 -1.25 0.88 5.40
CA PHE A 30 0.01 0.78 6.13
C PHE A 30 1.19 0.44 5.22
N CYS A 31 1.01 -0.43 4.23
CA CYS A 31 2.05 -0.72 3.24
C CYS A 31 2.50 0.56 2.52
N ASN A 32 1.55 1.37 2.03
CA ASN A 32 1.89 2.62 1.34
C ASN A 32 2.57 3.61 2.30
N VAL A 33 2.02 3.81 3.50
CA VAL A 33 2.60 4.72 4.50
C VAL A 33 4.04 4.35 4.87
N ILE A 34 4.33 3.06 5.03
CA ILE A 34 5.69 2.60 5.36
C ILE A 34 6.63 2.85 4.19
N VAL A 35 6.24 2.47 2.96
CA VAL A 35 7.11 2.61 1.80
C VAL A 35 7.37 4.08 1.48
N ASP A 36 6.33 4.92 1.46
CA ASP A 36 6.47 6.37 1.31
C ASP A 36 7.34 6.98 2.41
N GLY A 37 7.11 6.57 3.67
CA GLY A 37 7.91 7.02 4.81
C GLY A 37 9.40 6.70 4.67
N ILE A 38 9.73 5.50 4.17
CA ILE A 38 11.12 5.12 3.89
C ILE A 38 11.69 5.98 2.77
N ILE A 39 10.97 6.18 1.67
CA ILE A 39 11.46 6.98 0.52
C ILE A 39 11.78 8.41 0.94
N PHE A 40 10.89 9.07 1.69
CA PHE A 40 11.11 10.45 2.14
C PHE A 40 12.20 10.59 3.21
N SER A 41 12.38 9.58 4.08
CA SER A 41 13.42 9.60 5.12
C SER A 41 14.79 9.09 4.66
N TYR A 42 14.86 8.33 3.57
CA TYR A 42 16.09 7.71 3.08
C TYR A 42 17.21 8.72 2.84
N GLY A 43 16.89 9.88 2.27
CA GLY A 43 17.87 10.93 2.00
C GLY A 43 18.54 11.49 3.27
N LEU A 44 17.79 11.55 4.38
CA LEU A 44 18.31 11.99 5.68
C LEU A 44 19.21 10.92 6.32
N LEU A 45 18.86 9.64 6.15
CA LEU A 45 19.59 8.51 6.73
C LEU A 45 20.84 8.12 5.93
N LEU A 46 20.89 8.45 4.64
CA LEU A 46 21.99 8.12 3.72
C LEU A 46 23.42 8.37 4.26
N PRO A 47 23.75 9.52 4.87
CA PRO A 47 25.11 9.77 5.37
C PRO A 47 25.51 8.88 6.55
N GLU A 48 24.59 8.59 7.48
CA GLU A 48 24.88 7.68 8.60
C GLU A 48 24.93 6.22 8.11
N LEU A 49 24.05 5.84 7.20
CA LEU A 49 24.07 4.52 6.57
C LEU A 49 25.39 4.25 5.82
N ALA A 50 25.91 5.28 5.13
CA ALA A 50 27.21 5.22 4.44
C ALA A 50 28.37 5.00 5.42
N LYS A 51 28.31 5.64 6.58
CA LYS A 51 29.32 5.51 7.63
C LYS A 51 29.28 4.14 8.31
N ASP A 52 28.09 3.65 8.64
CA ASP A 52 27.90 2.36 9.32
C ASP A 52 28.24 1.17 8.41
N LEU A 53 27.93 1.28 7.10
CA LEU A 53 28.25 0.25 6.12
C LEU A 53 29.66 0.37 5.53
N GLY A 54 30.37 1.46 5.81
CA GLY A 54 31.70 1.74 5.24
C GLY A 54 31.70 1.90 3.72
N GLU A 55 30.57 2.28 3.13
CA GLU A 55 30.36 2.33 1.68
C GLU A 55 30.10 3.76 1.20
N SER A 56 30.39 4.02 -0.07
CA SER A 56 30.19 5.34 -0.67
C SER A 56 28.70 5.74 -0.72
N LYS A 57 28.43 7.03 -0.46
CA LYS A 57 27.09 7.62 -0.60
C LYS A 57 26.47 7.37 -1.97
N GLY A 58 27.30 7.35 -3.02
CA GLY A 58 26.85 7.09 -4.40
C GLY A 58 26.32 5.66 -4.58
N ARG A 59 26.96 4.65 -4.00
CA ARG A 59 26.50 3.26 -4.08
C ARG A 59 25.20 3.05 -3.31
N LEU A 60 25.03 3.72 -2.17
CA LEU A 60 23.77 3.70 -1.43
C LEU A 60 22.67 4.49 -2.16
N ALA A 61 23.00 5.62 -2.79
CA ALA A 61 22.03 6.40 -3.56
C ALA A 61 21.35 5.58 -4.67
N TRP A 62 22.05 4.61 -5.28
CA TRP A 62 21.43 3.66 -6.22
C TRP A 62 20.31 2.82 -5.60
N VAL A 63 20.46 2.40 -4.35
CA VAL A 63 19.42 1.63 -3.64
C VAL A 63 18.17 2.48 -3.43
N GLY A 64 18.33 3.72 -2.97
CA GLY A 64 17.22 4.67 -2.82
C GLY A 64 16.55 5.01 -4.15
N SER A 65 17.32 5.20 -5.22
CA SER A 65 16.80 5.48 -6.56
C SER A 65 16.03 4.30 -7.15
N LEU A 66 16.50 3.07 -6.95
CA LEU A 66 15.78 1.87 -7.38
C LEU A 66 14.47 1.71 -6.58
N LEU A 67 14.52 1.90 -5.26
CA LEU A 67 13.33 1.86 -4.41
C LEU A 67 12.28 2.87 -4.89
N ALA A 68 12.67 4.14 -5.06
CA ALA A 68 11.77 5.18 -5.54
C ALA A 68 11.27 4.89 -6.98
N GLY A 69 12.16 4.41 -7.85
CA GLY A 69 11.85 4.13 -9.25
C GLY A 69 10.85 3.00 -9.45
N PHE A 70 10.94 1.90 -8.69
CA PHE A 70 10.01 0.77 -8.80
C PHE A 70 8.70 0.98 -8.04
N TYR A 71 8.70 1.83 -7.02
CA TYR A 71 7.50 2.08 -6.22
C TYR A 71 6.61 3.21 -6.79
N LEU A 72 7.20 4.22 -7.46
CA LEU A 72 6.47 5.38 -8.00
C LEU A 72 6.11 5.27 -9.50
N ILE A 73 6.47 4.18 -10.17
CA ILE A 73 6.13 3.87 -11.58
C ILE A 73 5.07 2.76 -11.60
#